data_AF-A0A1C3HGT3-F1
#
_entry.id   AF-A0A1C3HGT3-F1
#
_cell.length_a   1.000
_cell.length_b   1.000
_cell.length_c   1.000
_cell.angle_alpha   90.00
_cell.angle_beta   90.00
_cell.angle_gamma   90.00
#
_symmetry.space_group_name_H-M   'P 1'
#
loop_
_entity.id
_entity.type
_entity.pdbx_description
1 polymer ?
#
loop_
_entity_poly.entity_id
_entity_poly.type
_entity_poly.pdbx_seq_one_letter_code
_entity_poly.pdbx_strand_id
1 'polypeptide(L)'
;MSKESLVLAFPPAAPEESLAYLAVKLSRYADAWDVAEDLRNGVEGMVVIDTRAEAMYAAGHIPGALSLPHRLMDEAGTAQLDREKVYVTYCDGIGCNGSTKGAYKLAKLGFRVKELIGGLDFWLRDGHPLAIGEQPGSLRDRAAVEGCGCA
;
A
#
# COMPACT_ATOMS: atom_id res chain seq x y z
N MET A 1 -29.21 22.55 21.74
CA MET A 1 -28.38 21.66 20.91
C MET A 1 -28.67 20.24 21.37
N SER A 2 -29.11 19.33 20.48
CA SER A 2 -29.39 17.95 20.87
C SER A 2 -28.11 17.27 21.36
N LYS A 3 -28.23 16.43 22.39
CA LYS A 3 -27.12 15.64 22.96
C LYS A 3 -26.97 14.28 22.26
N GLU A 4 -27.50 14.14 21.05
CA GLU A 4 -27.44 12.88 20.32
C GLU A 4 -26.07 12.74 19.66
N SER A 5 -25.41 11.62 19.92
CA SER A 5 -24.13 11.30 19.29
C SER A 5 -24.36 10.81 17.88
N LEU A 6 -23.81 11.51 16.88
CA LEU A 6 -23.79 11.05 15.49
C LEU A 6 -23.03 9.74 15.32
N VAL A 7 -22.02 9.50 16.18
CA VAL A 7 -21.23 8.26 16.17
C VAL A 7 -22.06 7.07 16.67
N LEU A 8 -22.89 7.29 17.70
CA LEU A 8 -23.72 6.25 18.30
C LEU A 8 -25.13 6.18 17.70
N ALA A 9 -25.40 6.95 16.64
CA ALA A 9 -26.63 6.83 15.86
C ALA A 9 -26.79 5.41 15.26
N PHE A 10 -25.66 4.72 15.06
CA PHE A 10 -25.60 3.30 14.77
C PHE A 10 -24.78 2.63 15.88
N PRO A 11 -25.31 1.63 16.60
CA PRO A 11 -24.55 0.95 17.64
C PRO A 11 -23.37 0.19 17.02
N PRO A 12 -22.23 0.07 17.74
CA PRO A 12 -21.13 -0.77 17.29
C PRO A 12 -21.57 -2.24 17.25
N ALA A 13 -20.92 -3.03 16.39
CA ALA A 13 -21.09 -4.48 16.38
C ALA A 13 -20.58 -5.11 17.69
N ALA A 14 -20.93 -6.37 17.95
CA ALA A 14 -20.33 -7.11 19.05
C ALA A 14 -18.78 -7.17 18.90
N PRO A 15 -18.01 -7.26 19.99
CA PRO A 15 -16.55 -7.31 19.93
C PRO A 15 -16.02 -8.42 19.00
N GLU A 16 -16.64 -9.60 19.01
CA GLU A 16 -16.23 -10.76 18.21
C GLU A 16 -16.46 -10.55 16.71
N GLU A 17 -17.55 -9.87 16.34
CA GLU A 17 -17.82 -9.49 14.95
C GLU A 17 -16.80 -8.47 14.46
N SER A 18 -16.48 -7.48 15.31
CA SER A 18 -15.45 -6.48 15.01
C SER A 18 -14.09 -7.14 14.84
N LEU A 19 -13.71 -8.07 15.72
CA LEU A 19 -12.46 -8.81 15.63
C LEU A 19 -12.34 -9.57 14.30
N ALA A 20 -13.38 -10.33 13.94
CA ALA A 20 -13.37 -11.11 12.70
C ALA A 20 -13.27 -10.22 11.45
N TYR A 21 -14.05 -9.14 11.39
CA TYR A 21 -14.03 -8.21 10.27
C TYR A 21 -12.70 -7.45 10.16
N LEU A 22 -12.17 -6.94 11.27
CA LEU A 22 -10.94 -6.16 11.27
C LEU A 22 -9.72 -7.03 10.93
N ALA A 23 -9.67 -8.28 11.40
CA ALA A 23 -8.62 -9.23 11.00
C ALA A 23 -8.63 -9.47 9.48
N VAL A 24 -9.82 -9.63 8.89
CA VAL A 24 -9.99 -9.73 7.44
C VAL A 24 -9.48 -8.46 6.76
N LYS A 25 -9.90 -7.27 7.21
CA LYS A 25 -9.48 -5.99 6.64
C LYS A 25 -7.96 -5.82 6.67
N LEU A 26 -7.31 -6.04 7.82
CA LEU A 26 -5.86 -5.91 8.01
C LEU A 26 -5.06 -6.93 7.18
N SER A 27 -5.64 -8.07 6.84
CA SER A 27 -4.96 -9.05 5.97
C SER A 27 -4.94 -8.64 4.49
N ARG A 28 -5.71 -7.62 4.09
CA ARG A 28 -5.86 -7.17 2.70
C ARG A 28 -5.26 -5.79 2.45
N TYR A 29 -5.07 -5.02 3.51
CA TYR A 29 -4.57 -3.64 3.43
C TYR A 29 -3.30 -3.44 4.26
N ALA A 30 -2.52 -2.45 3.84
CA ALA A 30 -1.45 -1.83 4.62
C ALA A 30 -1.61 -0.31 4.50
N ASP A 31 -1.16 0.45 5.49
CA ASP A 31 -1.09 1.92 5.40
C ASP A 31 0.33 2.38 4.99
N ALA A 32 0.49 3.70 4.78
CA ALA A 32 1.75 4.27 4.31
C ALA A 32 2.86 4.16 5.37
N TRP A 33 2.49 4.27 6.65
CA TRP A 33 3.42 4.23 7.76
C TRP A 33 4.05 2.86 7.92
N ASP A 34 3.24 1.79 7.98
CA ASP A 34 3.72 0.41 8.09
C ASP A 34 4.67 0.07 6.93
N VAL A 35 4.28 0.46 5.70
CA VAL A 35 5.12 0.23 4.51
C VAL A 35 6.43 1.01 4.59
N ALA A 36 6.41 2.26 5.05
CA ALA A 36 7.62 3.06 5.20
C ALA A 36 8.56 2.48 6.26
N GLU A 37 8.04 2.04 7.40
CA GLU A 37 8.82 1.40 8.46
C GLU A 37 9.47 0.10 7.97
N ASP A 38 8.71 -0.78 7.32
CA ASP A 38 9.26 -2.04 6.80
C ASP A 38 10.32 -1.78 5.71
N LEU A 39 10.14 -0.77 4.85
CA LEU A 39 11.14 -0.36 3.86
C LEU A 39 12.42 0.20 4.50
N ARG A 40 12.30 1.01 5.57
CA ARG A 40 13.45 1.54 6.33
C ARG A 40 14.21 0.40 7.02
N ASN A 41 13.48 -0.51 7.64
CA ASN A 41 14.03 -1.68 8.34
C ASN A 41 14.54 -2.77 7.38
N GLY A 42 14.29 -2.61 6.07
CA GLY A 42 14.79 -3.50 5.05
C GLY A 42 14.12 -4.88 5.04
N VAL A 43 12.86 -4.98 5.47
CA VAL A 43 12.08 -6.23 5.48
C VAL A 43 11.98 -6.82 4.07
N GLU A 44 12.55 -8.00 3.86
CA GLU A 44 12.69 -8.60 2.52
C GLU A 44 11.48 -9.45 2.09
N GLY A 45 10.56 -9.73 3.03
CA GLY A 45 9.36 -10.55 2.81
C GLY A 45 8.26 -9.87 2.00
N MET A 46 8.41 -8.58 1.69
CA MET A 46 7.45 -7.84 0.88
C MET A 46 8.09 -7.10 -0.29
N VAL A 47 7.28 -6.81 -1.30
CA VAL A 47 7.66 -5.98 -2.46
C VAL A 47 6.55 -4.97 -2.73
N VAL A 48 6.91 -3.68 -2.74
CA VAL A 48 5.97 -2.60 -3.07
C VAL A 48 5.91 -2.43 -4.59
N ILE A 49 4.71 -2.32 -5.15
CA ILE A 49 4.46 -2.22 -6.59
C ILE A 49 3.68 -0.94 -6.90
N ASP A 50 4.27 -0.09 -7.74
CA ASP A 50 3.56 1.00 -8.38
C ASP A 50 2.74 0.48 -9.56
N THR A 51 1.43 0.60 -9.47
CA THR A 51 0.49 0.09 -10.49
C THR A 51 0.16 1.10 -11.60
N ARG A 52 0.71 2.31 -11.51
CA ARG A 52 0.48 3.41 -12.45
C ARG A 52 1.29 3.20 -13.72
N ALA A 53 1.20 4.15 -14.65
CA ALA A 53 2.04 4.13 -15.85
C ALA A 53 3.51 4.38 -15.48
N GLU A 54 4.43 3.81 -16.24
CA GLU A 54 5.88 3.95 -16.02
C GLU A 54 6.33 5.42 -15.97
N ALA A 55 5.70 6.29 -16.78
CA ALA A 55 5.97 7.73 -16.74
C ALA A 55 5.60 8.38 -15.40
N MET A 56 4.53 7.91 -14.74
CA MET A 56 4.13 8.41 -13.41
C MET A 56 5.09 7.92 -12.33
N TYR A 57 5.51 6.66 -12.43
CA TYR A 57 6.55 6.12 -11.57
C TYR A 57 7.85 6.94 -11.70
N ALA A 58 8.31 7.18 -12.94
CA ALA A 58 9.52 7.95 -13.20
C ALA A 58 9.44 9.40 -12.70
N ALA A 59 8.25 10.01 -12.75
CA ALA A 59 8.00 11.34 -12.22
C ALA A 59 8.02 11.40 -10.68
N GLY A 60 7.76 10.29 -9.99
CA GLY A 60 7.79 10.19 -8.54
C GLY A 60 7.11 8.95 -8.00
N HIS A 61 7.83 8.15 -7.21
CA HIS A 61 7.35 6.88 -6.66
C HIS A 61 7.86 6.65 -5.22
N ILE A 62 7.26 5.68 -4.53
CA ILE A 62 7.70 5.21 -3.21
C ILE A 62 9.11 4.60 -3.35
N PRO A 63 10.13 5.08 -2.61
CA PRO A 63 11.47 4.50 -2.66
C PRO A 63 11.47 3.01 -2.31
N GLY A 64 12.11 2.20 -3.15
CA GLY A 64 12.15 0.74 -3.06
C GLY A 64 10.99 0.03 -3.76
N ALA A 65 10.00 0.76 -4.30
CA ALA A 65 8.94 0.16 -5.11
C ALA A 65 9.43 -0.25 -6.50
N LEU A 66 8.82 -1.27 -7.08
CA LEU A 66 9.01 -1.64 -8.49
C LEU A 66 7.88 -1.05 -9.34
N SER A 67 8.22 -0.59 -10.55
CA SER A 67 7.24 -0.24 -11.58
C SER A 67 6.67 -1.50 -12.20
N LEU A 68 5.37 -1.74 -12.03
CA LEU A 68 4.63 -2.76 -12.76
C LEU A 68 3.20 -2.28 -12.99
N PRO A 69 2.92 -1.57 -14.10
CA PRO A 69 1.59 -1.09 -14.41
C PRO A 69 0.56 -2.23 -14.36
N HIS A 70 -0.56 -2.02 -13.67
CA HIS A 70 -1.59 -3.08 -13.50
C HIS A 70 -2.10 -3.65 -14.83
N ARG A 71 -1.97 -2.90 -15.94
CA ARG A 71 -2.36 -3.36 -17.28
C ARG A 71 -1.45 -4.48 -17.81
N LEU A 72 -0.20 -4.52 -17.37
CA LEU A 72 0.83 -5.49 -17.74
C LEU A 72 0.91 -6.69 -16.79
N MET A 73 0.08 -6.73 -15.74
CA MET A 73 0.04 -7.85 -14.80
C MET A 73 -0.71 -9.04 -15.38
N ASP A 74 0.00 -9.84 -16.16
CA ASP A 74 -0.38 -11.16 -16.65
C ASP A 74 0.71 -12.20 -16.32
N GLU A 75 0.58 -13.42 -16.84
CA GLU A 75 1.57 -14.49 -16.60
C GLU A 75 2.98 -14.10 -17.04
N ALA A 76 3.11 -13.41 -18.18
CA ALA A 76 4.42 -13.01 -18.71
C ALA A 76 5.01 -11.84 -17.91
N GLY A 77 4.20 -10.80 -17.64
CA GLY A 77 4.62 -9.62 -16.88
C GLY A 77 4.94 -9.91 -15.41
N THR A 78 4.51 -11.05 -14.88
CA THR A 78 4.77 -11.48 -13.49
C THR A 78 5.71 -12.69 -13.40
N ALA A 79 6.28 -13.16 -14.50
CA ALA A 79 7.06 -14.40 -14.54
C ALA A 79 8.30 -14.39 -13.61
N GLN A 80 8.89 -13.21 -13.36
CA GLN A 80 10.07 -13.05 -12.52
C GLN A 80 9.74 -12.77 -11.04
N LEU A 81 8.45 -12.66 -10.69
CA LEU A 81 8.03 -12.36 -9.34
C LEU A 81 8.16 -13.61 -8.46
N ASP A 82 8.75 -13.42 -7.28
CA ASP A 82 8.91 -14.43 -6.25
C ASP A 82 7.58 -14.72 -5.54
N ARG A 83 7.11 -15.97 -5.64
CA ARG A 83 5.83 -16.42 -5.05
C ARG A 83 5.86 -16.50 -3.53
N GLU A 84 7.05 -16.55 -2.92
CA GLU A 84 7.21 -16.56 -1.48
C GLU A 84 7.11 -15.15 -0.87
N LYS A 85 7.03 -14.09 -1.68
CA LYS A 85 6.86 -12.72 -1.18
C LYS A 85 5.41 -12.28 -1.11
N VAL A 86 5.17 -11.24 -0.31
CA VAL A 86 3.89 -10.51 -0.28
C VAL A 86 4.03 -9.23 -1.10
N TYR A 87 3.13 -9.01 -2.04
CA TYR A 87 3.12 -7.80 -2.87
C TYR A 87 2.23 -6.72 -2.25
N VAL A 88 2.68 -5.47 -2.24
CA VAL A 88 1.90 -4.33 -1.76
C VAL A 88 1.68 -3.37 -2.91
N THR A 89 0.46 -3.32 -3.44
CA THR A 89 0.14 -2.52 -4.62
C THR A 89 -0.37 -1.13 -4.24
N TYR A 90 0.06 -0.10 -4.96
CA TYR A 90 -0.45 1.27 -4.77
C TYR A 90 -0.74 1.99 -6.09
N CYS A 91 -1.58 3.02 -6.02
CA CYS A 91 -1.85 3.99 -7.09
C CYS A 91 -1.74 5.41 -6.50
N ASP A 92 -2.24 6.44 -7.19
CA ASP A 92 -2.19 7.84 -6.73
C ASP A 92 -2.90 8.02 -5.38
N GLY A 93 -4.14 7.55 -5.23
CA GLY A 93 -4.87 7.66 -3.97
C GLY A 93 -6.25 7.02 -3.98
N ILE A 94 -7.10 7.38 -3.02
CA ILE A 94 -8.43 6.77 -2.79
C ILE A 94 -9.34 6.85 -4.03
N GLY A 95 -9.15 7.86 -4.88
CA GLY A 95 -9.90 8.02 -6.13
C GLY A 95 -9.47 7.09 -7.28
N CYS A 96 -8.41 6.28 -7.09
CA CYS A 96 -7.86 5.40 -8.11
C CYS A 96 -8.10 3.92 -7.80
N ASN A 97 -8.63 3.17 -8.76
CA ASN A 97 -8.77 1.70 -8.67
C ASN A 97 -7.54 0.92 -9.18
N GLY A 98 -6.41 1.59 -9.42
CA GLY A 98 -5.20 0.98 -9.99
C GLY A 98 -4.58 -0.06 -9.07
N SER A 99 -4.47 0.28 -7.78
CA SER A 99 -4.02 -0.61 -6.71
C SER A 99 -4.91 -1.84 -6.60
N THR A 100 -6.22 -1.66 -6.43
CA THR A 100 -7.17 -2.78 -6.35
C THR A 100 -7.14 -3.66 -7.59
N LYS A 101 -7.04 -3.10 -8.80
CA LYS A 101 -6.92 -3.88 -10.05
C LYS A 101 -5.61 -4.67 -10.10
N GLY A 102 -4.50 -4.07 -9.65
CA GLY A 102 -3.21 -4.75 -9.55
C GLY A 102 -3.28 -5.91 -8.56
N ALA A 103 -3.79 -5.65 -7.35
CA ALA A 103 -3.99 -6.66 -6.32
C ALA A 103 -4.85 -7.82 -6.82
N TYR A 104 -5.99 -7.52 -7.45
CA TYR A 104 -6.86 -8.54 -8.02
C TYR A 104 -6.14 -9.43 -9.04
N LYS A 105 -5.36 -8.85 -9.96
CA LYS A 105 -4.63 -9.61 -10.98
C LYS A 105 -3.53 -10.47 -10.39
N LEU A 106 -2.75 -9.94 -9.45
CA LEU A 106 -1.72 -10.71 -8.74
C LEU A 106 -2.35 -11.87 -7.95
N ALA A 107 -3.43 -11.62 -7.21
CA ALA A 107 -4.16 -12.66 -6.49
C ALA A 107 -4.71 -13.75 -7.42
N LYS A 108 -5.26 -13.36 -8.57
CA LYS A 108 -5.74 -14.30 -9.60
C LYS A 108 -4.63 -15.20 -10.15
N LEU A 109 -3.40 -14.71 -10.19
CA LEU A 109 -2.20 -15.45 -10.62
C LEU A 109 -1.54 -16.24 -9.47
N GLY A 110 -2.16 -16.26 -8.28
CA GLY A 110 -1.70 -17.03 -7.12
C GLY A 110 -0.66 -16.33 -6.25
N PHE A 111 -0.44 -15.02 -6.42
CA PHE A 111 0.44 -14.26 -5.53
C PHE A 111 -0.29 -13.82 -4.26
N ARG A 112 0.46 -13.69 -3.16
CA ARG A 112 -0.03 -13.04 -1.93
C ARG A 112 0.08 -11.53 -2.09
N VAL A 113 -0.99 -10.81 -1.77
CA VAL A 113 -1.04 -9.37 -2.04
C VAL A 113 -1.85 -8.61 -1.01
N LYS A 114 -1.42 -7.37 -0.76
CA LYS A 114 -2.13 -6.33 -0.04
C LYS A 114 -2.24 -5.07 -0.90
N GLU A 115 -3.18 -4.22 -0.56
CA GLU A 115 -3.34 -2.87 -1.12
C GLU A 115 -2.88 -1.82 -0.13
N LEU A 116 -2.05 -0.88 -0.58
CA LEU A 116 -1.69 0.31 0.19
C LEU A 116 -2.86 1.31 0.13
N ILE A 117 -3.57 1.46 1.25
CA ILE A 117 -4.69 2.39 1.33
C ILE A 117 -4.20 3.83 1.30
N GLY A 118 -4.93 4.70 0.60
CA GLY A 118 -4.56 6.11 0.47
C GLY A 118 -3.49 6.40 -0.59
N GLY A 119 -2.78 5.38 -1.10
CA GLY A 119 -1.84 5.52 -2.21
C GLY A 119 -0.70 6.51 -1.95
N LEU A 120 -0.18 7.09 -3.04
CA LEU A 120 0.89 8.08 -2.98
C LEU A 120 0.45 9.39 -2.31
N ASP A 121 -0.84 9.75 -2.38
CA ASP A 121 -1.41 10.93 -1.73
C ASP A 121 -1.20 10.88 -0.21
N PHE A 122 -1.50 9.72 0.40
CA PHE A 122 -1.32 9.55 1.85
C PHE A 122 0.14 9.35 2.23
N TRP A 123 0.93 8.67 1.37
CA TRP A 123 2.39 8.61 1.53
C TRP A 123 3.02 10.00 1.66
N LEU A 124 2.65 10.91 0.76
CA LEU A 124 3.12 12.30 0.78
C LEU A 124 2.55 13.10 1.95
N ARG A 125 1.28 12.89 2.28
CA ARG A 125 0.62 13.54 3.42
C ARG A 125 1.30 13.20 4.76
N ASP A 126 1.79 11.97 4.90
CA ASP A 126 2.54 11.51 6.07
C ASP A 126 4.02 11.96 6.04
N GLY A 127 4.40 12.75 5.03
CA GLY A 127 5.72 13.39 4.91
C GLY A 127 6.81 12.47 4.37
N HIS A 128 6.47 11.29 3.86
CA HIS A 128 7.47 10.37 3.32
C HIS A 128 8.05 10.85 1.97
N PRO A 129 9.35 10.62 1.70
CA PRO A 129 9.99 11.10 0.49
C PRO A 129 9.60 10.28 -0.75
N LEU A 130 9.81 10.86 -1.93
CA LEU A 130 9.73 10.15 -3.21
C LEU A 130 11.13 9.85 -3.76
N ALA A 131 11.23 8.76 -4.51
CA ALA A 131 12.29 8.53 -5.47
C ALA A 131 11.85 9.03 -6.86
N ILE A 132 12.82 9.37 -7.72
CA ILE A 132 12.61 9.94 -9.06
C ILE A 132 13.46 9.15 -10.06
N GLY A 133 12.94 9.00 -11.28
CA GLY A 133 13.56 8.24 -12.36
C GLY A 133 13.12 6.79 -12.39
N GLU A 134 13.78 5.98 -13.22
CA GLU A 134 13.37 4.60 -13.49
C GLU A 134 13.89 3.59 -12.45
N GLN A 135 14.81 4.01 -11.59
CA GLN A 135 15.39 3.14 -10.56
C GLN A 135 14.55 3.21 -9.27
N PRO A 136 14.36 2.08 -8.55
CA PRO A 136 13.56 2.04 -7.30
C PRO A 136 13.99 3.03 -6.21
N GLY A 137 15.28 3.40 -6.17
CA GLY A 137 15.83 4.11 -5.03
C GLY A 137 15.80 3.26 -3.75
N SER A 138 15.89 3.90 -2.59
CA SER A 138 15.86 3.22 -1.29
C SER A 138 15.42 4.17 -0.17
N LEU A 139 14.64 3.62 0.76
CA LEU A 139 14.31 4.27 2.03
C LEU A 139 15.20 3.80 3.19
N ARG A 140 16.07 2.80 2.97
CA ARG A 140 17.04 2.33 3.98
C ARG A 140 17.92 3.48 4.45
N ASP A 141 18.25 3.48 5.74
CA ASP A 141 19.12 4.45 6.41
C ASP A 141 18.62 5.92 6.38
N ARG A 142 17.37 6.16 5.94
CA ARG A 142 16.72 7.46 6.07
C ARG A 142 15.92 7.51 7.37
N ALA A 143 16.19 8.52 8.19
CA ALA A 143 15.46 8.74 9.44
C ALA A 143 13.93 8.79 9.19
N ALA A 144 13.18 8.29 10.16
CA ALA A 144 11.73 8.47 10.18
C ALA A 144 11.39 9.96 10.17
N VAL A 145 10.27 10.31 9.54
CA VAL A 145 9.77 11.69 9.54
C VAL A 145 9.32 11.99 10.97
N GLU A 146 9.89 13.03 11.59
CA GLU A 146 9.45 13.49 12.90
C GLU A 146 7.99 13.98 12.82
N GLY A 147 7.11 13.43 13.67
CA GLY A 147 5.75 13.98 13.86
C GLY A 147 4.60 13.19 13.23
N CYS A 148 4.77 11.91 12.87
CA CYS A 148 3.59 11.06 12.68
C CYS A 148 2.86 10.90 14.02
N GLY A 149 1.54 11.11 14.01
CA GLY A 149 0.70 11.03 15.21
C GLY A 149 0.55 9.62 15.80
N CYS A 150 1.22 8.61 15.23
CA CYS A 150 1.23 7.23 15.69
C CYS A 150 2.51 6.85 16.48
N ALA A 151 3.45 7.79 16.64
CA ALA A 151 4.70 7.59 17.41
C ALA A 151 4.47 7.56 18.93
#